data_AF-A0AAU2BBS5-F1
#
_entry.id   AF-A0AAU2BBS5-F1
#
_cell.length_a   1.000
_cell.length_b   1.000
_cell.length_c   1.000
_cell.angle_alpha   90.00
_cell.angle_beta   90.00
_cell.angle_gamma   90.00
#
_symmetry.space_group_name_H-M   'P 1'
#
loop_
_entity.id
_entity.type
_entity.pdbx_description
1 polymer ?
#
loop_
_entity_poly.entity_id
_entity_poly.type
_entity_poly.pdbx_seq_one_letter_code
_entity_poly.pdbx_strand_id
1 'polypeptide(L)'
;MLNALEVVTTVVVGLMVGVEFSVAFVINRILDALPDDSGQLGRAHGGRMLGAVMPVWYIGSLVLVGIWAIAGWHHDGAGLVVTAGALLILSVIMSILLLVPINNQGKTWTPENRPADWKEQMNRWDRYHYVRVAVIIAAFTLLVTALT
;
A
#
# COMPACT_ATOMS: atom_id res chain seq x y z
N MET A 1 8.23 3.61 -27.45
CA MET A 1 8.81 3.07 -26.19
C MET A 1 8.16 3.69 -24.96
N LEU A 2 7.85 5.00 -24.98
CA LEU A 2 7.13 5.66 -23.89
C LEU A 2 5.78 4.97 -23.59
N ASN A 3 4.92 4.75 -24.58
CA ASN A 3 3.61 4.08 -24.36
C ASN A 3 3.72 2.71 -23.65
N ALA A 4 4.76 1.92 -23.94
CA ALA A 4 4.96 0.64 -23.26
C ALA A 4 5.34 0.84 -21.79
N LEU A 5 6.20 1.82 -21.48
CA LEU A 5 6.55 2.19 -20.11
C LEU A 5 5.32 2.68 -19.34
N GLU A 6 4.48 3.50 -19.96
CA GLU A 6 3.26 4.06 -19.35
C GLU A 6 2.26 2.96 -18.97
N VAL A 7 2.01 2.03 -19.90
CA VAL A 7 1.14 0.87 -19.67
C VAL A 7 1.70 -0.04 -18.59
N VAL A 8 3.00 -0.38 -18.67
CA VAL A 8 3.65 -1.24 -17.66
C VAL A 8 3.60 -0.59 -16.27
N THR A 9 3.90 0.71 -16.19
CA THR A 9 3.84 1.47 -14.93
C THR A 9 2.43 1.44 -14.35
N THR A 10 1.43 1.73 -15.17
CA THR A 10 0.02 1.74 -14.76
C THR A 10 -0.43 0.36 -14.27
N VAL A 11 -0.09 -0.72 -14.99
CA VAL A 11 -0.44 -2.09 -14.58
C VAL A 11 0.25 -2.46 -13.26
N VAL A 12 1.54 -2.20 -13.11
CA VAL A 12 2.30 -2.52 -11.89
C VAL A 12 1.75 -1.77 -10.69
N VAL A 13 1.52 -0.46 -10.82
CA VAL A 13 0.93 0.36 -9.75
C VAL A 13 -0.49 -0.11 -9.44
N GLY A 14 -1.31 -0.37 -10.47
CA GLY A 14 -2.69 -0.83 -10.29
C GLY A 14 -2.78 -2.16 -9.52
N LEU A 15 -1.91 -3.13 -9.81
CA LEU A 15 -1.85 -4.39 -9.06
C LEU A 15 -1.47 -4.17 -7.59
N MET A 16 -0.47 -3.32 -7.33
CA MET A 16 -0.05 -2.95 -5.98
C MET A 16 -1.19 -2.27 -5.20
N VAL A 17 -1.90 -1.32 -5.82
CA VAL A 17 -3.10 -0.69 -5.22
C VAL A 17 -4.20 -1.71 -4.96
N GLY A 18 -4.43 -2.63 -5.90
CA GLY A 18 -5.42 -3.70 -5.76
C GLY A 18 -5.16 -4.61 -4.56
N VAL A 19 -3.89 -4.95 -4.30
CA VAL A 19 -3.53 -5.73 -3.10
C VAL A 19 -3.79 -4.94 -1.82
N GLU A 20 -3.39 -3.68 -1.76
CA GLU A 20 -3.61 -2.83 -0.58
C GLU A 20 -5.11 -2.59 -0.30
N PHE A 21 -5.90 -2.42 -1.36
CA PHE A 21 -7.35 -2.32 -1.31
C PHE A 21 -7.98 -3.63 -0.78
N SER A 22 -7.56 -4.78 -1.32
CA SER A 22 -8.02 -6.09 -0.88
C SER A 22 -7.73 -6.32 0.61
N VAL A 23 -6.54 -5.92 1.08
CA VAL A 23 -6.18 -5.97 2.50
C VAL A 23 -7.20 -5.20 3.35
N ALA A 24 -7.49 -3.95 2.98
CA ALA A 24 -8.38 -3.08 3.74
C ALA A 24 -9.83 -3.57 3.78
N PHE A 25 -10.40 -3.95 2.64
CA PHE A 25 -11.85 -4.17 2.51
C PHE A 25 -12.27 -5.64 2.53
N VAL A 26 -11.35 -6.56 2.24
CA VAL A 26 -11.65 -8.00 2.10
C VAL A 26 -10.93 -8.82 3.15
N ILE A 27 -9.60 -8.80 3.15
CA ILE A 27 -8.79 -9.70 3.99
C ILE A 27 -9.02 -9.39 5.47
N ASN A 28 -8.93 -8.13 5.89
CA ASN A 28 -9.13 -7.78 7.30
C ASN A 28 -10.52 -8.17 7.80
N ARG A 29 -11.55 -7.97 6.97
CA ARG A 29 -12.92 -8.36 7.30
C ARG A 29 -13.09 -9.87 7.44
N ILE A 30 -12.45 -10.66 6.58
CA ILE A 30 -12.42 -12.13 6.70
C ILE A 30 -11.74 -12.52 8.01
N LEU A 31 -10.56 -11.95 8.30
CA LEU A 31 -9.80 -12.27 9.51
C LEU A 31 -10.55 -11.89 10.79
N ASP A 32 -11.28 -10.77 10.79
CA ASP A 32 -12.10 -10.34 11.93
C ASP A 32 -13.31 -11.23 12.21
N ALA A 33 -13.79 -11.95 11.20
CA ALA A 33 -14.91 -12.87 11.34
C ALA A 33 -14.49 -14.27 11.83
N LEU A 34 -13.18 -14.57 11.88
CA LEU A 34 -12.68 -15.86 12.33
C LEU A 34 -12.82 -16.00 13.86
N PRO A 35 -13.13 -17.20 14.37
CA PRO A 35 -13.25 -17.45 15.80
C PRO A 35 -11.89 -17.39 16.51
N ASP A 36 -11.96 -17.14 17.81
CA ASP A 36 -10.84 -17.17 18.75
C ASP A 36 -9.66 -16.28 18.31
N ASP A 37 -8.45 -16.83 18.30
CA ASP A 37 -7.23 -16.11 17.97
C ASP A 37 -6.82 -16.25 16.49
N SER A 38 -7.64 -16.92 15.67
CA SER A 38 -7.32 -17.17 14.25
C SER A 38 -7.13 -15.88 13.46
N GLY A 39 -7.95 -14.85 13.72
CA GLY A 39 -7.81 -13.54 13.09
C GLY A 39 -6.49 -12.84 13.42
N GLN A 40 -6.04 -12.92 14.67
CA GLN A 40 -4.74 -12.38 15.09
C GLN A 40 -3.59 -13.13 14.41
N LEU A 41 -3.60 -14.46 14.46
CA LEU A 41 -2.56 -15.29 13.85
C LEU A 41 -2.45 -15.05 12.34
N GLY A 42 -3.60 -14.91 11.67
CA GLY A 42 -3.69 -14.55 10.26
C GLY A 42 -3.07 -13.18 9.98
N ARG A 43 -3.38 -12.16 10.79
CA ARG A 43 -2.76 -10.82 10.66
C ARG A 43 -1.24 -10.87 10.89
N ALA A 44 -0.77 -11.60 11.90
CA ALA A 44 0.66 -11.73 12.18
C ALA A 44 1.41 -12.42 11.03
N HIS A 45 0.85 -13.51 10.48
CA HIS A 45 1.42 -14.20 9.32
C HIS A 45 1.38 -13.34 8.05
N GLY A 46 0.22 -12.74 7.75
CA GLY A 46 0.05 -11.83 6.62
C GLY A 46 1.02 -10.65 6.70
N GLY A 47 1.21 -10.08 7.88
CA GLY A 47 2.18 -9.01 8.12
C GLY A 47 3.63 -9.42 7.82
N ARG A 48 4.03 -10.66 8.10
CA ARG A 48 5.37 -11.17 7.74
C ARG A 48 5.52 -11.35 6.23
N MET A 49 4.55 -11.98 5.58
CA MET A 49 4.57 -12.23 4.14
C MET A 49 4.51 -10.92 3.35
N LEU A 50 3.47 -10.11 3.55
CA LEU A 50 3.29 -8.84 2.86
C LEU A 50 4.38 -7.84 3.22
N GLY A 51 4.84 -7.83 4.48
CA GLY A 51 5.95 -6.97 4.91
C GLY A 51 7.27 -7.21 4.16
N ALA A 52 7.48 -8.43 3.64
CA ALA A 52 8.66 -8.75 2.83
C ALA A 52 8.47 -8.38 1.34
N VAL A 53 7.26 -8.53 0.81
CA VAL A 53 6.97 -8.36 -0.62
C VAL A 53 6.64 -6.91 -0.99
N MET A 54 5.87 -6.20 -0.14
CA MET A 54 5.37 -4.86 -0.44
C MET A 54 6.47 -3.81 -0.70
N PRO A 55 7.62 -3.78 0.02
CA PRO A 55 8.67 -2.81 -0.25
C PRO A 55 9.19 -2.88 -1.69
N VAL A 56 9.35 -4.08 -2.24
CA VAL A 56 9.79 -4.27 -3.64
C VAL A 56 8.78 -3.65 -4.60
N TRP A 57 7.48 -3.83 -4.35
CA TRP A 57 6.42 -3.29 -5.19
C TRP A 57 6.36 -1.75 -5.15
N TYR A 58 6.49 -1.16 -3.96
CA TYR A 58 6.52 0.30 -3.79
C TYR A 58 7.76 0.93 -4.45
N ILE A 59 8.93 0.33 -4.24
CA ILE A 59 10.17 0.82 -4.85
C ILE A 59 10.08 0.70 -6.37
N GLY A 60 9.65 -0.45 -6.89
CA GLY A 60 9.46 -0.65 -8.32
C GLY A 60 8.47 0.35 -8.92
N SER A 61 7.35 0.59 -8.24
CA SER A 61 6.34 1.57 -8.65
C SER A 61 6.91 2.99 -8.71
N LEU A 62 7.66 3.42 -7.68
CA LEU A 62 8.28 4.73 -7.63
C LEU A 62 9.34 4.93 -8.71
N VAL A 63 10.17 3.91 -8.95
CA VAL A 63 11.17 3.95 -10.03
C VAL A 63 10.49 4.10 -11.38
N LEU A 64 9.46 3.29 -11.66
CA LEU A 64 8.72 3.35 -12.92
C LEU A 64 8.06 4.71 -13.13
N VAL A 65 7.36 5.23 -12.12
CA VAL A 65 6.74 6.56 -12.18
C VAL A 65 7.79 7.67 -12.34
N GLY A 66 8.94 7.56 -11.67
CA GLY A 66 10.05 8.52 -11.82
C GLY A 66 10.63 8.52 -13.24
N ILE A 67 10.86 7.34 -13.83
CA ILE A 67 11.32 7.23 -15.22
C ILE A 67 10.28 7.81 -16.17
N TRP A 68 8.99 7.52 -15.97
CA TRP A 68 7.91 8.09 -16.78
C TRP A 68 7.88 9.62 -16.66
N ALA A 69 7.93 10.18 -15.46
CA ALA A 69 7.94 11.63 -15.26
C ALA A 69 9.10 12.32 -15.99
N ILE A 70 10.30 11.73 -15.97
CA ILE A 70 11.48 12.28 -16.66
C ILE A 70 11.35 12.14 -18.18
N ALA A 71 10.95 10.96 -18.67
CA ALA A 71 10.84 10.68 -20.11
C ALA A 71 9.66 11.42 -20.76
N GLY A 72 8.60 11.69 -19.99
CA GLY A 72 7.38 12.35 -20.42
C GLY A 72 7.31 13.84 -20.13
N TRP A 73 8.40 14.48 -19.68
CA TRP A 73 8.41 15.83 -19.10
C TRP A 73 7.75 16.93 -19.98
N HIS A 74 7.83 16.79 -21.30
CA HIS A 74 7.29 17.77 -22.26
C HIS A 74 5.87 17.43 -22.76
N HIS A 75 5.23 16.39 -22.24
CA HIS A 75 3.85 16.02 -22.59
C HIS A 75 2.84 16.60 -21.60
N ASP A 76 1.61 16.84 -22.06
CA ASP A 76 0.55 17.50 -21.29
C ASP A 76 0.17 16.76 -19.98
N GLY A 77 0.49 15.46 -19.85
CA GLY A 77 0.27 14.65 -18.66
C GLY A 77 1.36 14.71 -17.57
N ALA A 78 2.50 15.38 -17.80
CA ALA A 78 3.66 15.31 -16.89
C ALA A 78 3.34 15.74 -15.45
N GLY A 79 2.50 16.78 -15.28
CA GLY A 79 2.08 17.27 -13.96
C GLY A 79 1.29 16.23 -13.16
N LEU A 80 0.45 15.42 -13.83
CA LEU A 80 -0.32 14.34 -13.20
C LEU A 80 0.61 13.22 -12.73
N VAL A 81 1.59 12.83 -13.54
CA VAL A 81 2.57 11.77 -13.21
C VAL A 81 3.45 12.20 -12.02
N VAL A 82 3.93 13.45 -12.01
CA VAL A 82 4.70 14.00 -10.88
C VAL A 82 3.87 14.01 -9.60
N THR A 83 2.61 14.45 -9.68
CA THR A 83 1.69 14.47 -8.53
C THR A 83 1.40 13.06 -8.02
N ALA A 84 1.19 12.09 -8.92
CA ALA A 84 1.04 10.69 -8.55
C ALA A 84 2.28 10.15 -7.83
N GLY A 85 3.48 10.47 -8.32
CA GLY A 85 4.75 10.14 -7.67
C GLY A 85 4.84 10.71 -6.26
N ALA A 86 4.45 11.98 -6.07
CA ALA A 86 4.41 12.61 -4.76
C ALA A 86 3.44 11.92 -3.79
N LEU A 87 2.25 11.52 -4.26
CA LEU A 87 1.29 10.76 -3.45
C LEU A 87 1.80 9.36 -3.10
N LEU A 88 2.51 8.68 -4.00
CA LEU A 88 3.17 7.40 -3.68
C LEU A 88 4.26 7.57 -2.62
N ILE A 89 5.07 8.63 -2.71
CA ILE A 89 6.08 8.96 -1.68
C ILE A 89 5.38 9.23 -0.35
N LEU A 90 4.31 10.02 -0.34
CA LEU A 90 3.50 10.26 0.86
C LEU A 90 2.99 8.95 1.47
N SER A 91 2.48 8.02 0.65
CA SER A 91 2.05 6.69 1.11
C SER A 91 3.19 5.88 1.75
N VAL A 92 4.41 5.95 1.19
CA VAL A 92 5.59 5.31 1.78
C VAL A 92 5.93 5.94 3.14
N ILE A 93 5.91 7.27 3.24
CA ILE A 93 6.14 7.99 4.51
C ILE A 93 5.10 7.58 5.56
N MET A 94 3.81 7.59 5.19
CA MET A 94 2.72 7.13 6.06
C MET A 94 2.97 5.69 6.55
N SER A 95 3.40 4.80 5.66
CA SER A 95 3.72 3.41 6.00
C SER A 95 4.82 3.33 7.06
N ILE A 96 5.97 3.95 6.81
CA ILE A 96 7.14 3.87 7.69
C ILE A 96 6.86 4.50 9.06
N LEU A 97 6.15 5.62 9.11
CA LEU A 97 5.90 6.37 10.34
C LEU A 97 4.72 5.84 11.16
N LEU A 98 3.68 5.31 10.51
CA LEU A 98 2.40 5.00 11.17
C LEU A 98 2.08 3.50 11.17
N LEU A 99 2.26 2.79 10.04
CA LEU A 99 1.82 1.40 9.89
C LEU A 99 2.90 0.38 10.27
N VAL A 100 4.13 0.56 9.79
CA VAL A 100 5.26 -0.34 10.03
C VAL A 100 5.59 -0.52 11.52
N PRO A 101 5.57 0.52 12.37
CA PRO A 101 5.84 0.36 13.80
C PRO A 101 4.83 -0.56 14.50
N ILE A 102 3.56 -0.47 14.11
CA ILE A 102 2.49 -1.34 14.64
C ILE A 102 2.66 -2.75 14.08
N ASN A 103 2.91 -2.90 12.77
CA ASN A 103 3.13 -4.20 12.14
C ASN A 103 4.34 -4.95 12.72
N ASN A 104 5.42 -4.26 13.05
CA ASN A 104 6.61 -4.90 13.62
C ASN A 104 6.33 -5.48 15.01
N GLN A 105 5.47 -4.85 15.80
CA GLN A 105 4.96 -5.44 17.05
C GLN A 105 3.98 -6.58 16.75
N GLY A 106 3.00 -6.36 15.87
CA GLY A 106 1.96 -7.34 15.53
C GLY A 106 2.50 -8.67 15.00
N LYS A 107 3.61 -8.65 14.26
CA LYS A 107 4.29 -9.85 13.73
C LYS A 107 4.80 -10.80 14.82
N THR A 108 5.04 -10.31 16.04
CA THR A 108 5.59 -11.10 17.15
C THR A 108 4.52 -11.55 18.15
N TRP A 109 3.28 -11.09 17.99
CA TRP A 109 2.19 -11.42 18.90
C TRP A 109 1.72 -12.86 18.72
N THR A 110 1.53 -13.55 19.85
CA THR A 110 0.84 -14.83 20.02
C THR A 110 -0.35 -14.64 20.96
N PRO A 111 -1.26 -15.61 21.10
CA PRO A 111 -2.35 -15.52 22.07
C PRO A 111 -1.86 -15.28 23.50
N GLU A 112 -0.68 -15.81 23.84
CA GLU A 112 -0.12 -15.78 25.19
C GLU A 112 0.63 -14.49 25.52
N ASN A 113 1.18 -13.79 24.52
CA ASN A 113 2.08 -12.65 24.75
C ASN A 113 1.55 -11.29 24.28
N ARG A 114 0.41 -11.25 23.57
CA ARG A 114 -0.12 -10.00 23.01
C ARG A 114 -0.49 -9.02 24.13
N PRO A 115 -0.22 -7.71 23.96
CA PRO A 115 -0.56 -6.73 24.98
C PRO A 115 -2.08 -6.57 25.09
N ALA A 116 -2.58 -6.11 26.25
CA ALA A 116 -4.02 -5.98 26.49
C ALA A 116 -4.72 -5.03 25.49
N ASP A 117 -3.99 -4.03 24.98
CA ASP A 117 -4.47 -3.02 24.05
C ASP A 117 -4.31 -3.42 22.57
N TRP A 118 -3.92 -4.67 22.26
CA TRP A 118 -3.60 -5.09 20.89
C TRP A 118 -4.70 -4.77 19.87
N LYS A 119 -5.98 -4.89 20.26
CA LYS A 119 -7.14 -4.55 19.41
C LYS A 119 -7.20 -3.06 19.09
N GLU A 120 -6.91 -2.20 20.06
CA GLU A 120 -6.86 -0.75 19.84
C GLU A 120 -5.75 -0.39 18.86
N GLN A 121 -4.59 -1.03 19.00
CA GLN A 121 -3.47 -0.87 18.06
C GLN A 121 -3.84 -1.33 16.64
N MET A 122 -4.53 -2.46 16.48
CA MET A 122 -5.04 -2.93 15.18
C MET A 122 -6.09 -1.98 14.59
N ASN A 123 -7.05 -1.51 15.38
CA ASN A 123 -8.03 -0.52 14.92
C ASN A 123 -7.39 0.81 14.50
N ARG A 124 -6.29 1.21 15.15
CA ARG A 124 -5.48 2.36 14.74
C ARG A 124 -4.76 2.09 13.42
N TRP A 125 -4.18 0.90 13.27
CA TRP A 125 -3.56 0.49 12.01
C TRP A 125 -4.57 0.50 10.85
N ASP A 126 -5.77 -0.05 11.04
CA ASP A 126 -6.83 -0.09 10.02
C ASP A 126 -7.22 1.31 9.58
N ARG A 127 -7.41 2.25 10.52
CA ARG A 127 -7.71 3.65 10.21
C ARG A 127 -6.63 4.31 9.36
N TYR A 128 -5.36 4.14 9.72
CA TYR A 128 -4.25 4.68 8.93
C TYR A 128 -4.16 4.01 7.55
N HIS A 129 -4.43 2.70 7.49
CA HIS A 129 -4.42 1.95 6.24
C HIS A 129 -5.53 2.40 5.28
N TYR A 130 -6.75 2.66 5.77
CA TYR A 130 -7.82 3.22 4.93
C TYR A 130 -7.45 4.55 4.29
N VAL A 131 -6.87 5.48 5.06
CA VAL A 131 -6.42 6.77 4.53
C VAL A 131 -5.31 6.56 3.50
N ARG A 132 -4.36 5.66 3.78
CA ARG A 132 -3.28 5.33 2.85
C ARG A 132 -3.80 4.71 1.55
N VAL A 133 -4.82 3.84 1.61
CA VAL A 133 -5.49 3.27 0.45
C VAL A 133 -6.15 4.38 -0.41
N ALA A 134 -6.81 5.35 0.21
CA ALA A 134 -7.37 6.49 -0.53
C ALA A 134 -6.28 7.30 -1.26
N VAL A 135 -5.13 7.54 -0.61
CA VAL A 135 -3.98 8.24 -1.22
C VAL A 135 -3.44 7.50 -2.45
N ILE A 136 -3.23 6.19 -2.35
CA ILE A 136 -2.68 5.41 -3.48
C ILE A 136 -3.70 5.19 -4.60
N ILE A 137 -5.01 5.14 -4.29
CA ILE A 137 -6.06 5.15 -5.30
C ILE A 137 -6.02 6.47 -6.07
N ALA A 138 -5.93 7.61 -5.38
CA ALA A 138 -5.81 8.91 -6.03
C ALA A 138 -4.56 8.98 -6.92
N ALA A 139 -3.40 8.49 -6.43
CA ALA A 139 -2.18 8.38 -7.22
C ALA A 139 -2.38 7.54 -8.48
N PHE A 140 -3.01 6.37 -8.35
CA PHE A 140 -3.30 5.50 -9.49
C PHE A 140 -4.28 6.13 -10.49
N THR A 141 -5.33 6.81 -10.02
CA THR A 141 -6.24 7.56 -10.89
C THR A 141 -5.50 8.62 -11.69
N LEU A 142 -4.58 9.37 -11.07
CA LEU A 142 -3.77 10.37 -11.80
C LEU A 142 -2.90 9.73 -12.89
N LEU A 143 -2.31 8.55 -12.62
CA LEU A 143 -1.54 7.82 -13.64
C LEU A 143 -2.42 7.36 -14.80
N VAL A 144 -3.62 6.84 -14.50
CA VAL A 144 -4.58 6.44 -15.55
C VAL A 144 -5.03 7.65 -16.38
N THR A 145 -5.33 8.78 -15.73
CA THR A 145 -5.69 10.02 -16.44
C THR A 145 -4.55 10.58 -17.27
N ALA A 146 -3.30 10.38 -16.87
CA ALA A 146 -2.14 10.82 -17.66
C ALA A 146 -1.96 10.04 -18.98
N LEU A 147 -2.68 8.93 -19.18
CA LEU A 147 -2.66 8.15 -20.42
C LEU A 147 -3.59 8.70 -21.50
N THR A 148 -4.50 9.62 -21.16
CA THR A 148 -5.51 10.19 -22.06
C THR A 148 -5.05 11.51 -22.63
#